data_AF-A0A973JDD6-F1
#
_entry.id   AF-A0A973JDD6-F1
#
_cell.length_a   1.000
_cell.length_b   1.000
_cell.length_c   1.000
_cell.angle_alpha   90.00
_cell.angle_beta   90.00
_cell.angle_gamma   90.00
#
_symmetry.space_group_name_H-M   'P 1'
#
loop_
_entity.id
_entity.type
_entity.pdbx_description
1 polymer ?
#
loop_
_entity_poly.entity_id
_entity_poly.type
_entity_poly.pdbx_seq_one_letter_code
_entity_poly.pdbx_strand_id
1 'polypeptide(L)'
;MKSLVSLVQYTGSPHSLKDTLTLCGGFDRLDAHAKVLIKPNLVTWDDQYTIAPFGVFTTTRLIEDLIILLKDCGCSEISVGEGSVEFIKGVGTMAAYEGLGYPSLVKKYGIKLLDFNTGKSVAIKTPNGLTLRVAQEAVESDFLINVPVLKTHAQTKVSLGLKNLKGCLKTSSKKLCHHVGLGLENCFTFVADYAKPSLTIVDGIYALERGALHFGNAFRKDIIIASRDILAADIVAAKTIGFNPEDIPHFVAYGTRHNKSLTLSDYEIRGEALENHVQPLKWDWGWTKDNTGPSVFEKFGVTGTAVPKYDETLCSGCSPFANMVNILVLSAFKGEPLPNVEVLNGKKMQARPGYENTILIGNCIIAANKENENIRKAVNVTGCPPNPDDVIAALRETGINVHEGTYWTYLTQQAKKYDNQD
;
A
#
# COMPACT_ATOMS: atom_id res chain seq x y z
N MET A 1 18.34 -25.09 -8.00
CA MET A 1 17.14 -25.64 -7.33
C MET A 1 16.05 -24.58 -7.42
N LYS A 2 14.82 -24.95 -7.80
CA LYS A 2 13.71 -23.99 -7.92
C LYS A 2 13.34 -23.47 -6.52
N SER A 3 12.95 -22.20 -6.42
CA SER A 3 12.39 -21.69 -5.16
C SER A 3 11.02 -22.35 -4.93
N LEU A 4 10.81 -22.82 -3.71
CA LEU A 4 9.56 -23.46 -3.29
C LEU A 4 8.54 -22.40 -2.90
N VAL A 5 7.31 -22.54 -3.38
CA VAL A 5 6.17 -21.70 -2.98
C VAL A 5 5.04 -22.60 -2.54
N SER A 6 4.52 -22.36 -1.34
CA SER A 6 3.30 -23.01 -0.89
C SER A 6 2.08 -22.14 -1.21
N LEU A 7 1.00 -22.78 -1.63
CA LEU A 7 -0.33 -22.20 -1.79
C LEU A 7 -1.31 -23.14 -1.09
N VAL A 8 -1.96 -22.68 -0.03
CA VAL A 8 -2.81 -23.52 0.83
C VAL A 8 -4.11 -22.79 1.15
N GLN A 9 -5.21 -23.54 1.19
CA GLN A 9 -6.50 -23.04 1.67
C GLN A 9 -6.43 -22.69 3.17
N TYR A 10 -6.84 -21.48 3.54
CA TYR A 10 -7.02 -21.09 4.93
C TYR A 10 -8.30 -21.71 5.50
N THR A 11 -8.19 -22.33 6.68
CA THR A 11 -9.31 -23.04 7.32
C THR A 11 -9.68 -22.48 8.70
N GLY A 12 -9.23 -21.26 9.05
CA GLY A 12 -9.48 -20.68 10.38
C GLY A 12 -8.64 -21.28 11.52
N SER A 13 -7.65 -22.09 11.19
CA SER A 13 -6.84 -22.87 12.13
C SER A 13 -5.34 -22.67 11.89
N PRO A 14 -4.51 -22.69 12.95
CA PRO A 14 -3.04 -22.70 12.81
C PRO A 14 -2.51 -23.83 11.92
N HIS A 15 -3.26 -24.93 11.73
CA HIS A 15 -2.85 -26.05 10.89
C HIS A 15 -2.60 -25.64 9.44
N SER A 16 -3.49 -24.84 8.84
CA SER A 16 -3.30 -24.33 7.46
C SER A 16 -2.00 -23.52 7.31
N LEU A 17 -1.66 -22.71 8.32
CA LEU A 17 -0.39 -21.99 8.33
C LEU A 17 0.80 -22.93 8.52
N LYS A 18 0.69 -23.92 9.42
CA LYS A 18 1.73 -24.93 9.62
C LYS A 18 2.01 -25.71 8.34
N ASP A 19 0.98 -26.18 7.64
CA ASP A 19 1.11 -26.90 6.37
C ASP A 19 1.74 -26.00 5.30
N THR A 20 1.30 -24.73 5.23
CA THR A 20 1.91 -23.72 4.36
C THR A 20 3.42 -23.60 4.61
N LEU A 21 3.84 -23.52 5.87
CA LEU A 21 5.25 -23.40 6.24
C LEU A 21 6.03 -24.67 5.95
N THR A 22 5.47 -25.85 6.22
CA THR A 22 6.12 -27.14 5.93
C THR A 22 6.36 -27.32 4.43
N LEU A 23 5.38 -26.99 3.58
CA LEU A 23 5.47 -27.19 2.13
C LEU A 23 6.58 -26.35 1.47
N CYS A 24 6.86 -25.15 1.97
CA CYS A 24 7.91 -24.27 1.44
C CYS A 24 9.21 -24.28 2.28
N GLY A 25 9.30 -25.13 3.30
CA GLY A 25 10.45 -25.19 4.22
C GLY A 25 10.65 -23.88 4.99
N GLY A 26 9.55 -23.18 5.31
CA GLY A 26 9.54 -21.81 5.80
C GLY A 26 10.39 -21.59 7.06
N PHE A 27 10.46 -22.60 7.94
CA PHE A 27 11.25 -22.58 9.18
C PHE A 27 12.55 -23.38 9.13
N ASP A 28 12.98 -23.90 7.97
CA ASP A 28 14.19 -24.74 7.85
C ASP A 28 15.49 -24.06 8.32
N ARG A 29 15.51 -22.72 8.38
CA ARG A 29 16.65 -21.92 8.87
C ARG A 29 16.32 -21.13 10.13
N LEU A 30 15.21 -21.44 10.79
CA LEU A 30 14.82 -20.78 12.02
C LEU A 30 15.64 -21.36 13.17
N ASP A 31 16.38 -20.51 13.86
CA ASP A 31 17.05 -20.84 15.11
C ASP A 31 16.13 -20.49 16.30
N ALA A 32 16.04 -21.37 17.31
CA ALA A 32 15.17 -21.14 18.47
C ALA A 32 15.59 -19.90 19.31
N HIS A 33 16.84 -19.47 19.19
CA HIS A 33 17.39 -18.28 19.84
C HIS A 33 17.42 -17.05 18.91
N ALA A 34 16.91 -17.17 17.68
CA ALA A 34 16.84 -16.05 16.75
C ALA A 34 15.97 -14.91 17.29
N LYS A 35 16.41 -13.67 17.06
CA LYS A 35 15.54 -12.48 17.17
C LYS A 35 14.60 -12.46 15.98
N VAL A 36 13.39 -12.96 16.20
CA VAL A 36 12.35 -13.04 15.17
C VAL A 36 11.61 -11.71 15.09
N LEU A 37 11.54 -11.15 13.89
CA LEU A 37 10.76 -9.96 13.60
C LEU A 37 9.65 -10.29 12.60
N ILE A 38 8.41 -10.02 12.98
CA ILE A 38 7.23 -10.15 12.13
C ILE A 38 6.87 -8.76 11.60
N LYS A 39 6.85 -8.60 10.27
CA LYS A 39 6.47 -7.35 9.59
C LYS A 39 5.10 -7.51 8.92
N PRO A 40 3.99 -7.15 9.60
CA PRO A 40 2.67 -7.11 8.98
C PRO A 40 2.57 -5.92 8.00
N ASN A 41 1.39 -5.73 7.41
CA ASN A 41 0.98 -4.54 6.69
C ASN A 41 -0.11 -3.83 7.54
N LEU A 42 0.20 -2.68 8.15
CA LEU A 42 -0.78 -1.93 8.96
C LEU A 42 -1.17 -0.56 8.39
N VAL A 43 -0.52 -0.10 7.31
CA VAL A 43 -0.85 1.09 6.50
C VAL A 43 -1.04 2.41 7.29
N THR A 44 -2.15 2.60 7.99
CA THR A 44 -2.57 3.75 8.82
C THR A 44 -3.83 3.34 9.59
N TRP A 45 -4.15 3.98 10.72
CA TRP A 45 -5.37 3.69 11.48
C TRP A 45 -6.01 4.96 11.99
N ASP A 46 -7.24 5.22 11.58
CA ASP A 46 -8.02 6.38 11.99
C ASP A 46 -9.22 5.92 12.81
N ASP A 47 -9.37 6.43 14.03
CA ASP A 47 -10.49 6.13 14.92
C ASP A 47 -11.72 7.00 14.65
N GLN A 48 -11.56 8.12 13.93
CA GLN A 48 -12.64 9.03 13.59
C GLN A 48 -13.51 8.48 12.44
N TYR A 49 -12.94 7.63 11.59
CA TYR A 49 -13.66 6.99 10.50
C TYR A 49 -13.47 5.48 10.57
N THR A 50 -14.58 4.74 10.55
CA THR A 50 -14.54 3.28 10.52
C THR A 50 -13.74 2.81 9.30
N ILE A 51 -12.67 2.05 9.54
CA ILE A 51 -11.92 1.37 8.48
C ILE A 51 -12.29 -0.10 8.54
N ALA A 52 -12.88 -0.62 7.46
CA ALA A 52 -13.06 -2.05 7.33
C ALA A 52 -11.67 -2.72 7.23
N PRO A 53 -11.32 -3.65 8.13
CA PRO A 53 -9.96 -4.19 8.18
C PRO A 53 -9.66 -5.15 7.02
N PHE A 54 -10.69 -5.72 6.41
CA PHE A 54 -10.63 -6.76 5.39
C PHE A 54 -9.78 -6.35 4.18
N GLY A 55 -8.72 -7.10 3.91
CA GLY A 55 -7.82 -6.88 2.77
C GLY A 55 -7.01 -5.58 2.83
N VAL A 56 -7.21 -4.73 3.83
CA VAL A 56 -6.46 -3.49 4.05
C VAL A 56 -5.26 -3.76 4.94
N PHE A 57 -5.46 -4.48 6.04
CA PHE A 57 -4.46 -4.83 7.05
C PHE A 57 -4.19 -6.33 7.06
N THR A 58 -3.01 -6.73 7.54
CA THR A 58 -2.75 -8.14 7.81
C THR A 58 -3.69 -8.62 8.91
N THR A 59 -4.33 -9.75 8.68
CA THR A 59 -5.28 -10.38 9.59
C THR A 59 -4.58 -10.72 10.91
N THR A 60 -4.99 -10.07 12.01
CA THR A 60 -4.38 -10.28 13.33
C THR A 60 -4.40 -11.75 13.75
N ARG A 61 -5.43 -12.51 13.36
CA ARG A 61 -5.50 -13.95 13.63
C ARG A 61 -4.34 -14.73 12.99
N LEU A 62 -3.96 -14.41 11.75
CA LEU A 62 -2.82 -15.04 11.08
C LEU A 62 -1.50 -14.73 11.80
N ILE A 63 -1.39 -13.52 12.38
CA ILE A 63 -0.24 -13.14 13.20
C ILE A 63 -0.21 -13.92 14.52
N GLU A 64 -1.36 -14.11 15.17
CA GLU A 64 -1.48 -14.98 16.35
C GLU A 64 -1.06 -16.42 16.04
N ASP A 65 -1.58 -17.00 14.95
CA ASP A 65 -1.23 -18.36 14.51
C ASP A 65 0.29 -18.48 14.27
N LEU A 66 0.91 -17.47 13.65
CA LEU A 66 2.37 -17.42 13.44
C LEU A 66 3.15 -17.36 14.77
N ILE A 67 2.70 -16.54 15.72
CA ILE A 67 3.34 -16.43 17.04
C ILE A 67 3.27 -17.77 17.78
N ILE A 68 2.14 -18.48 17.72
CA ILE A 68 1.99 -19.82 18.33
C ILE A 68 3.02 -20.77 17.73
N LEU A 69 3.11 -20.85 16.40
CA LEU A 69 4.04 -21.77 15.73
C LEU A 69 5.52 -21.43 16.01
N LEU A 70 5.87 -20.15 16.13
CA LEU A 70 7.21 -19.73 16.52
C LEU A 70 7.53 -20.14 17.97
N LYS A 71 6.57 -19.99 18.90
CA LYS A 71 6.72 -20.44 20.30
C LYS A 71 6.87 -21.96 20.39
N ASP A 72 6.14 -22.72 19.58
CA ASP A 72 6.27 -24.18 19.48
C ASP A 72 7.67 -24.60 18.99
N CYS A 73 8.31 -23.77 18.17
CA CYS A 73 9.71 -23.95 17.74
C CYS A 73 10.74 -23.49 18.80
N GLY A 74 10.30 -23.01 19.96
CA GLY A 74 11.17 -22.55 21.05
C GLY A 74 11.57 -21.07 21.00
N CYS A 75 11.08 -20.29 20.02
CA CYS A 75 11.44 -18.88 19.89
C CYS A 75 10.90 -18.03 21.04
N SER A 76 11.80 -17.38 21.79
CA SER A 76 11.43 -16.51 22.92
C SER A 76 11.47 -15.02 22.55
N GLU A 77 12.37 -14.60 21.67
CA GLU A 77 12.57 -13.21 21.24
C GLU A 77 11.75 -12.87 19.98
N ILE A 78 10.44 -12.68 20.14
CA ILE A 78 9.53 -12.34 19.04
C ILE A 78 9.07 -10.88 19.15
N SER A 79 9.22 -10.14 18.06
CA SER A 79 8.71 -8.78 17.92
C SER A 79 7.82 -8.64 16.68
N VAL A 80 6.83 -7.76 16.75
CA VAL A 80 6.06 -7.29 15.59
C VAL A 80 6.44 -5.85 15.35
N GLY A 81 6.80 -5.49 14.12
CA GLY A 81 7.25 -4.14 13.79
C GLY A 81 6.64 -3.58 12.51
N GLU A 82 6.27 -2.30 12.53
CA GLU A 82 5.70 -1.59 11.39
C GLU A 82 6.00 -0.09 11.51
N GLY A 83 6.01 0.62 10.38
CA GLY A 83 5.92 2.07 10.34
C GLY A 83 4.71 2.47 9.50
N SER A 84 3.56 2.64 10.12
CA SER A 84 2.35 3.14 9.43
C SER A 84 2.53 4.60 9.02
N VAL A 85 1.76 5.06 8.04
CA VAL A 85 1.71 6.49 7.69
C VAL A 85 0.89 7.21 8.74
N GLU A 86 1.45 8.29 9.28
CA GLU A 86 0.78 9.21 10.20
C GLU A 86 0.50 10.51 9.44
N PHE A 87 -0.76 10.72 9.06
CA PHE A 87 -1.21 11.91 8.34
C PHE A 87 -1.62 13.04 9.30
N ILE A 88 -2.15 12.64 10.45
CA ILE A 88 -2.58 13.48 11.56
C ILE A 88 -2.02 12.83 12.83
N LYS A 89 -1.71 13.63 13.86
CA LYS A 89 -1.20 13.09 15.12
C LYS A 89 -2.18 12.05 15.69
N GLY A 90 -1.69 10.85 15.98
CA GLY A 90 -2.50 9.80 16.61
C GLY A 90 -3.06 8.74 15.66
N VAL A 91 -2.89 8.86 14.32
CA VAL A 91 -3.35 7.84 13.34
C VAL A 91 -2.23 6.89 12.85
N GLY A 92 -1.15 6.82 13.64
CA GLY A 92 0.11 6.13 13.30
C GLY A 92 0.17 4.65 13.69
N THR A 93 1.37 4.11 13.79
CA THR A 93 1.63 2.67 14.04
C THR A 93 0.96 2.18 15.33
N MET A 94 1.10 2.93 16.43
CA MET A 94 0.56 2.53 17.72
C MET A 94 -0.97 2.48 17.74
N ALA A 95 -1.63 3.41 17.06
CA ALA A 95 -3.08 3.39 16.91
C ALA A 95 -3.55 2.18 16.08
N ALA A 96 -2.79 1.81 15.04
CA ALA A 96 -3.08 0.59 14.28
C ALA A 96 -2.95 -0.67 15.14
N TYR A 97 -1.92 -0.76 15.99
CA TYR A 97 -1.80 -1.87 16.93
C TYR A 97 -2.98 -1.94 17.89
N GLU A 98 -3.38 -0.80 18.47
CA GLU A 98 -4.51 -0.73 19.41
C GLU A 98 -5.80 -1.18 18.74
N GLY A 99 -6.15 -0.57 17.61
CA GLY A 99 -7.39 -0.83 16.90
C GLY A 99 -7.50 -2.23 16.30
N LEU A 100 -6.37 -2.87 15.98
CA LEU A 100 -6.31 -4.25 15.46
C LEU A 100 -6.12 -5.30 16.57
N GLY A 101 -6.10 -4.90 17.84
CA GLY A 101 -6.10 -5.82 18.98
C GLY A 101 -4.74 -6.44 19.33
N TYR A 102 -3.63 -5.91 18.83
CA TYR A 102 -2.28 -6.40 19.16
C TYR A 102 -1.92 -6.36 20.66
N PRO A 103 -2.44 -5.44 21.51
CA PRO A 103 -2.20 -5.50 22.95
C PRO A 103 -2.60 -6.84 23.60
N SER A 104 -3.61 -7.52 23.06
CA SER A 104 -4.02 -8.84 23.53
C SER A 104 -2.92 -9.91 23.29
N LEU A 105 -2.23 -9.82 22.16
CA LEU A 105 -1.12 -10.71 21.79
C LEU A 105 0.11 -10.45 22.68
N VAL A 106 0.39 -9.19 23.01
CA VAL A 106 1.45 -8.82 23.96
C VAL A 106 1.18 -9.47 25.32
N LYS A 107 -0.04 -9.29 25.85
CA LYS A 107 -0.43 -9.86 27.15
C LYS A 107 -0.36 -11.38 27.18
N LYS A 108 -0.77 -12.05 26.09
CA LYS A 108 -0.86 -13.51 26.01
C LYS A 108 0.48 -14.19 25.74
N TYR A 109 1.34 -13.61 24.91
CA TYR A 109 2.55 -14.26 24.40
C TYR A 109 3.87 -13.57 24.79
N GLY A 110 3.81 -12.39 25.42
CA GLY A 110 4.99 -11.62 25.82
C GLY A 110 5.81 -11.08 24.65
N ILE A 111 5.18 -10.88 23.48
CA ILE A 111 5.84 -10.29 22.31
C ILE A 111 6.05 -8.78 22.47
N LYS A 112 6.96 -8.20 21.67
CA LYS A 112 7.18 -6.75 21.62
C LYS A 112 6.53 -6.13 20.39
N LEU A 113 5.90 -4.95 20.56
CA LEU A 113 5.43 -4.14 19.44
C LEU A 113 6.43 -3.01 19.19
N LEU A 114 6.84 -2.85 17.93
CA LEU A 114 7.83 -1.87 17.52
C LEU A 114 7.21 -0.87 16.55
N ASP A 115 7.42 0.41 16.82
CA ASP A 115 7.12 1.48 15.87
C ASP A 115 8.40 1.90 15.14
N PHE A 116 8.47 1.51 13.87
CA PHE A 116 9.58 1.84 12.99
C PHE A 116 9.65 3.32 12.64
N ASN A 117 8.63 4.14 12.89
CA ASN A 117 8.76 5.57 12.67
C ASN A 117 9.59 6.24 13.76
N THR A 118 9.43 5.82 15.02
CA THR A 118 10.11 6.40 16.19
C THR A 118 11.39 5.67 16.62
N GLY A 119 11.57 4.40 16.21
CA GLY A 119 12.77 3.61 16.53
C GLY A 119 14.08 4.11 15.89
N LYS A 120 15.15 3.31 15.96
CA LYS A 120 16.44 3.64 15.30
C LYS A 120 16.38 3.38 13.79
N SER A 121 17.41 3.80 13.06
CA SER A 121 17.55 3.47 11.63
C SER A 121 18.97 3.38 11.13
N VAL A 122 19.16 2.47 10.17
CA VAL A 122 20.37 2.32 9.37
C VAL A 122 20.21 3.13 8.07
N ALA A 123 21.29 3.80 7.66
CA ALA A 123 21.35 4.53 6.41
C ALA A 123 21.77 3.62 5.26
N ILE A 124 21.07 3.73 4.14
CA ILE A 124 21.25 2.93 2.93
C ILE A 124 21.48 3.89 1.77
N LYS A 125 22.65 3.80 1.13
CA LYS A 125 22.94 4.56 -0.07
C LYS A 125 22.38 3.83 -1.28
N THR A 126 21.53 4.51 -2.03
CA THR A 126 21.00 3.99 -3.29
C THR A 126 22.01 4.25 -4.43
N PRO A 127 21.95 3.49 -5.54
CA PRO A 127 22.85 3.67 -6.68
C PRO A 127 22.86 5.09 -7.26
N ASN A 128 21.76 5.84 -7.12
CA ASN A 128 21.63 7.23 -7.58
C ASN A 128 22.10 8.27 -6.53
N GLY A 129 22.83 7.87 -5.49
CA GLY A 129 23.42 8.77 -4.50
C GLY A 129 22.46 9.27 -3.41
N LEU A 130 21.19 8.90 -3.45
CA LEU A 130 20.23 9.21 -2.39
C LEU A 130 20.47 8.31 -1.16
N THR A 131 19.99 8.75 0.00
CA THR A 131 20.07 7.96 1.24
C THR A 131 18.68 7.65 1.76
N LEU A 132 18.35 6.36 1.80
CA LEU A 132 17.17 5.82 2.48
C LEU A 132 17.54 5.47 3.93
N ARG A 133 16.59 5.60 4.85
CA ARG A 133 16.72 5.18 6.24
C ARG A 133 15.71 4.08 6.52
N VAL A 134 16.21 2.91 6.89
CA VAL A 134 15.40 1.73 7.20
C VAL A 134 15.50 1.44 8.70
N ALA A 135 14.42 0.96 9.30
CA ALA A 135 14.36 0.55 10.69
C ALA A 135 15.50 -0.42 11.01
N GLN A 136 16.22 -0.14 12.09
CA GLN A 136 17.39 -0.93 12.47
C GLN A 136 16.99 -2.38 12.77
N GLU A 137 15.86 -2.56 13.44
CA GLU A 137 15.31 -3.86 13.81
C GLU A 137 14.98 -4.72 12.59
N ALA A 138 14.57 -4.12 11.46
CA ALA A 138 14.31 -4.83 10.22
C ALA A 138 15.58 -5.30 9.49
N VAL A 139 16.73 -4.69 9.78
CA VAL A 139 18.03 -5.04 9.19
C VAL A 139 18.82 -5.98 10.08
N GLU A 140 18.68 -5.84 11.40
CA GLU A 140 19.47 -6.56 12.41
C GLU A 140 18.75 -7.77 13.02
N SER A 141 17.49 -8.03 12.67
CA SER A 141 16.80 -9.27 13.09
C SER A 141 17.46 -10.49 12.47
N ASP A 142 17.58 -11.57 13.23
CA ASP A 142 18.14 -12.83 12.74
C ASP A 142 17.18 -13.55 11.78
N PHE A 143 15.88 -13.36 11.98
CA PHE A 143 14.83 -13.97 11.15
C PHE A 143 13.65 -13.01 10.92
N LEU A 144 13.66 -12.31 9.78
CA LEU A 144 12.57 -11.42 9.37
C LEU A 144 11.49 -12.19 8.60
N ILE A 145 10.26 -12.15 9.10
CA ILE A 145 9.06 -12.69 8.45
C ILE A 145 8.20 -11.53 7.93
N ASN A 146 8.12 -11.38 6.62
CA ASN A 146 7.30 -10.38 5.96
C ASN A 146 5.88 -10.92 5.71
N VAL A 147 4.85 -10.25 6.19
CA VAL A 147 3.46 -10.73 6.12
C VAL A 147 2.57 -9.73 5.37
N PRO A 148 2.74 -9.58 4.04
CA PRO A 148 1.92 -8.67 3.23
C PRO A 148 0.49 -9.17 3.06
N VAL A 149 -0.40 -8.29 2.61
CA VAL A 149 -1.78 -8.63 2.22
C VAL A 149 -1.89 -8.79 0.71
N LEU A 150 -2.73 -9.73 0.26
CA LEU A 150 -3.08 -9.95 -1.15
C LEU A 150 -3.93 -8.79 -1.71
N LYS A 151 -3.28 -7.68 -2.09
CA LYS A 151 -3.98 -6.50 -2.57
C LYS A 151 -3.38 -5.86 -3.79
N THR A 152 -4.28 -5.31 -4.61
CA THR A 152 -3.93 -4.42 -5.70
C THR A 152 -3.62 -3.00 -5.22
N HIS A 153 -3.01 -2.17 -6.08
CA HIS A 153 -2.60 -0.81 -5.75
C HIS A 153 -2.55 0.09 -6.99
N ALA A 154 -3.25 1.22 -6.95
CA ALA A 154 -3.41 2.07 -8.13
C ALA A 154 -2.13 2.74 -8.68
N GLN A 155 -1.03 2.80 -7.92
CA GLN A 155 0.27 3.29 -8.43
C GLN A 155 1.24 2.17 -8.85
N THR A 156 1.04 0.94 -8.39
CA THR A 156 2.05 -0.13 -8.50
C THR A 156 1.49 -1.46 -9.01
N LYS A 157 0.22 -1.45 -9.46
CA LYS A 157 -0.65 -2.61 -9.76
C LYS A 157 -0.94 -3.50 -8.55
N VAL A 158 0.08 -3.93 -7.82
CA VAL A 158 -0.04 -4.78 -6.62
C VAL A 158 0.78 -4.23 -5.45
N SER A 159 0.47 -4.69 -4.24
CA SER A 159 1.28 -4.43 -3.04
C SER A 159 2.20 -5.58 -2.71
N LEU A 160 1.68 -6.66 -2.12
CA LEU A 160 2.43 -7.89 -1.85
C LEU A 160 3.75 -7.65 -1.08
N GLY A 161 4.66 -8.61 -1.14
CA GLY A 161 5.86 -8.71 -0.33
C GLY A 161 6.84 -7.57 -0.53
N LEU A 162 7.30 -7.34 -1.76
CA LEU A 162 8.32 -6.33 -2.07
C LEU A 162 7.88 -4.94 -1.60
N LYS A 163 6.63 -4.54 -1.88
CA LYS A 163 6.12 -3.22 -1.46
C LYS A 163 5.85 -3.15 0.04
N ASN A 164 5.49 -4.25 0.71
CA ASN A 164 5.20 -4.22 2.15
C ASN A 164 6.42 -3.80 3.00
N LEU A 165 7.62 -4.09 2.51
CA LEU A 165 8.87 -3.64 3.14
C LEU A 165 9.03 -2.11 3.14
N LYS A 166 8.27 -1.35 2.33
CA LYS A 166 8.20 0.12 2.45
C LYS A 166 7.83 0.58 3.86
N GLY A 167 7.09 -0.24 4.62
CA GLY A 167 6.77 0.02 6.03
C GLY A 167 8.00 0.15 6.93
N CYS A 168 9.11 -0.51 6.57
CA CYS A 168 10.39 -0.45 7.29
C CYS A 168 11.14 0.88 7.08
N LEU A 169 10.74 1.71 6.12
CA LEU A 169 11.38 3.01 5.87
C LEU A 169 10.92 4.07 6.88
N LYS A 170 11.83 4.98 7.25
CA LYS A 170 11.45 6.21 7.94
C LYS A 170 10.59 7.10 7.05
N THR A 171 9.75 7.94 7.67
CA THR A 171 8.80 8.83 6.97
C THR A 171 9.45 9.68 5.88
N SER A 172 10.63 10.25 6.13
CA SER A 172 11.37 11.02 5.13
C SER A 172 11.76 10.16 3.91
N SER A 173 12.24 8.94 4.13
CA SER A 173 12.59 8.01 3.04
C SER A 173 11.37 7.43 2.32
N LYS A 174 10.24 7.24 3.02
CA LYS A 174 8.95 6.90 2.39
C LYS A 174 8.50 7.99 1.41
N LYS A 175 8.71 9.27 1.72
CA LYS A 175 8.46 10.41 0.81
C LYS A 175 9.48 10.47 -0.32
N LEU A 176 10.74 10.13 -0.03
CA LEU A 176 11.83 10.09 -1.00
C LEU A 176 11.65 9.00 -2.06
N CYS A 177 11.03 7.85 -1.75
CA CYS A 177 10.69 6.83 -2.75
C CYS A 177 9.88 7.38 -3.93
N HIS A 178 9.10 8.45 -3.72
CA HIS A 178 8.29 9.08 -4.77
C HIS A 178 9.03 10.25 -5.44
N HIS A 179 10.36 10.33 -5.33
CA HIS A 179 11.16 11.34 -5.99
C HIS A 179 11.34 11.00 -7.48
N VAL A 180 11.24 12.01 -8.35
CA VAL A 180 11.28 11.85 -9.82
C VAL A 180 12.54 11.10 -10.28
N GLY A 181 13.68 11.34 -9.65
CA GLY A 181 14.96 10.70 -10.00
C GLY A 181 15.25 9.34 -9.33
N LEU A 182 14.33 8.78 -8.54
CA LEU A 182 14.53 7.47 -7.88
C LEU A 182 13.72 6.34 -8.54
N GLY A 183 12.48 6.63 -8.94
CA GLY A 183 11.52 5.60 -9.36
C GLY A 183 10.97 4.85 -8.17
N LEU A 184 9.63 4.76 -8.10
CA LEU A 184 8.94 4.15 -6.96
C LEU A 184 9.25 2.66 -6.86
N GLU A 185 9.30 1.98 -8.00
CA GLU A 185 9.61 0.57 -8.17
C GLU A 185 11.01 0.20 -7.66
N ASN A 186 12.01 1.06 -7.93
CA ASN A 186 13.38 0.81 -7.49
C ASN A 186 13.51 0.89 -5.97
N CYS A 187 12.77 1.81 -5.33
CA CYS A 187 12.80 1.97 -3.87
C CYS A 187 12.48 0.65 -3.14
N PHE A 188 11.50 -0.13 -3.64
CA PHE A 188 11.12 -1.39 -3.00
C PHE A 188 12.24 -2.43 -3.09
N THR A 189 12.92 -2.50 -4.24
CA THR A 189 14.07 -3.39 -4.42
C THR A 189 15.21 -3.05 -3.47
N PHE A 190 15.52 -1.75 -3.32
CA PHE A 190 16.56 -1.31 -2.39
C PHE A 190 16.22 -1.62 -0.95
N VAL A 191 14.97 -1.57 -0.51
CA VAL A 191 14.65 -1.97 0.87
C VAL A 191 14.79 -3.48 1.04
N ALA A 192 14.35 -4.27 0.05
CA ALA A 192 14.47 -5.72 0.08
C ALA A 192 15.93 -6.20 0.18
N ASP A 193 16.87 -5.49 -0.46
CA ASP A 193 18.30 -5.80 -0.43
C ASP A 193 18.94 -5.69 0.95
N TYR A 194 18.34 -4.91 1.84
CA TYR A 194 18.88 -4.67 3.18
C TYR A 194 18.05 -5.37 4.25
N ALA A 195 16.72 -5.37 4.13
CA ALA A 195 15.84 -6.07 5.07
C ALA A 195 15.94 -7.60 4.93
N LYS A 196 16.20 -8.11 3.71
CA LYS A 196 16.43 -9.53 3.41
C LYS A 196 15.50 -10.50 4.18
N PRO A 197 14.17 -10.42 3.97
CA PRO A 197 13.25 -11.27 4.69
C PRO A 197 13.59 -12.75 4.48
N SER A 198 13.63 -13.49 5.58
CA SER A 198 13.90 -14.93 5.60
C SER A 198 12.71 -15.74 5.10
N LEU A 199 11.51 -15.17 5.25
CA LEU A 199 10.24 -15.76 4.86
C LEU A 199 9.24 -14.66 4.50
N THR A 200 8.48 -14.85 3.43
CA THR A 200 7.33 -14.01 3.07
C THR A 200 6.07 -14.87 3.10
N ILE A 201 5.04 -14.41 3.82
CA ILE A 201 3.73 -15.06 3.98
C ILE A 201 2.66 -14.07 3.52
N VAL A 202 2.12 -14.25 2.32
CA VAL A 202 1.02 -13.43 1.83
C VAL A 202 -0.27 -13.87 2.49
N ASP A 203 -0.85 -12.96 3.28
CA ASP A 203 -2.19 -13.06 3.80
C ASP A 203 -3.20 -12.85 2.66
N GLY A 204 -3.80 -13.95 2.21
CA GLY A 204 -4.87 -13.98 1.23
C GLY A 204 -6.19 -14.46 1.81
N ILE A 205 -6.41 -14.33 3.13
CA ILE A 205 -7.72 -14.60 3.73
C ILE A 205 -8.76 -13.68 3.08
N TYR A 206 -8.41 -12.40 2.99
CA TYR A 206 -9.10 -11.42 2.18
C TYR A 206 -8.16 -10.86 1.12
N ALA A 207 -8.68 -10.66 -0.08
CA ALA A 207 -8.01 -9.92 -1.12
C ALA A 207 -8.68 -8.57 -1.36
N LEU A 208 -7.91 -7.54 -1.72
CA LEU A 208 -8.42 -6.17 -1.91
C LEU A 208 -8.22 -5.69 -3.35
N GLU A 209 -9.35 -5.50 -4.04
CA GLU A 209 -9.45 -4.87 -5.35
C GLU A 209 -9.41 -3.34 -5.21
N ARG A 210 -8.71 -2.63 -6.11
CA ARG A 210 -8.58 -1.16 -6.14
C ARG A 210 -8.10 -0.56 -4.80
N GLY A 211 -7.13 -1.22 -4.18
CA GLY A 211 -6.49 -0.78 -2.94
C GLY A 211 -5.66 0.51 -3.08
N ALA A 212 -5.03 1.03 -2.02
CA ALA A 212 -4.49 0.27 -0.88
C ALA A 212 -5.25 0.35 0.44
N LEU A 213 -6.27 1.21 0.50
CA LEU A 213 -7.04 1.60 1.69
C LEU A 213 -8.53 1.27 1.48
N HIS A 214 -9.40 1.81 2.34
CA HIS A 214 -10.85 1.59 2.38
C HIS A 214 -11.65 1.99 1.12
N PHE A 215 -11.00 2.54 0.08
CA PHE A 215 -11.64 2.78 -1.23
C PHE A 215 -11.81 1.50 -2.05
N GLY A 216 -11.05 0.46 -1.70
CA GLY A 216 -11.08 -0.83 -2.40
C GLY A 216 -12.27 -1.70 -2.02
N ASN A 217 -12.51 -2.73 -2.82
CA ASN A 217 -13.48 -3.77 -2.51
C ASN A 217 -12.74 -5.02 -2.05
N ALA A 218 -12.93 -5.39 -0.79
CA ALA A 218 -12.42 -6.61 -0.22
C ALA A 218 -13.36 -7.77 -0.56
N PHE A 219 -12.79 -8.95 -0.76
CA PHE A 219 -13.54 -10.17 -0.89
C PHE A 219 -12.74 -11.31 -0.26
N ARG A 220 -13.47 -12.25 0.32
CA ARG A 220 -12.89 -13.42 0.97
C ARG A 220 -12.31 -14.36 -0.09
N LYS A 221 -11.06 -14.79 0.10
CA LYS A 221 -10.33 -15.69 -0.81
C LYS A 221 -9.79 -16.92 -0.09
N ASP A 222 -9.61 -16.85 1.23
CA ASP A 222 -9.23 -17.96 2.10
C ASP A 222 -8.00 -18.73 1.60
N ILE A 223 -6.92 -18.04 1.25
CA ILE A 223 -5.64 -18.68 0.91
C ILE A 223 -4.47 -18.09 1.70
N ILE A 224 -3.43 -18.89 1.90
CA ILE A 224 -2.12 -18.45 2.37
C ILE A 224 -1.09 -18.85 1.32
N ILE A 225 -0.21 -17.90 0.96
CA ILE A 225 0.92 -18.16 0.06
C ILE A 225 2.20 -17.89 0.82
N ALA A 226 3.17 -18.80 0.80
CA ALA A 226 4.46 -18.52 1.43
C ALA A 226 5.66 -18.99 0.61
N SER A 227 6.75 -18.25 0.73
CA SER A 227 8.04 -18.65 0.21
C SER A 227 9.17 -17.97 0.98
N ARG A 228 10.33 -18.63 1.00
CA ARG A 228 11.59 -18.05 1.44
C ARG A 228 12.24 -17.17 0.38
N ASP A 229 11.66 -17.14 -0.81
CA ASP A 229 11.96 -16.19 -1.87
C ASP A 229 10.81 -15.19 -2.01
N ILE A 230 11.06 -13.94 -1.62
CA ILE A 230 10.05 -12.87 -1.68
C ILE A 230 9.47 -12.68 -3.09
N LEU A 231 10.28 -12.78 -4.14
CA LEU A 231 9.79 -12.63 -5.51
C LEU A 231 8.92 -13.82 -5.92
N ALA A 232 9.26 -15.03 -5.46
CA ALA A 232 8.47 -16.23 -5.77
C ALA A 232 7.08 -16.16 -5.13
N ALA A 233 7.00 -15.76 -3.85
CA ALA A 233 5.73 -15.52 -3.17
C ALA A 233 4.89 -14.46 -3.90
N ASP A 234 5.53 -13.35 -4.30
CA ASP A 234 4.90 -12.25 -5.02
C ASP A 234 4.38 -12.63 -6.41
N ILE A 235 5.14 -13.44 -7.17
CA ILE A 235 4.75 -13.94 -8.49
C ILE A 235 3.51 -14.83 -8.39
N VAL A 236 3.52 -15.80 -7.48
CA VAL A 236 2.38 -16.72 -7.29
C VAL A 236 1.17 -15.94 -6.80
N ALA A 237 1.34 -15.05 -5.82
CA ALA A 237 0.26 -14.18 -5.34
C ALA A 237 -0.33 -13.32 -6.46
N ALA A 238 0.48 -12.65 -7.27
CA ALA A 238 0.01 -11.85 -8.40
C ALA A 238 -0.78 -12.69 -9.42
N LYS A 239 -0.36 -13.94 -9.69
CA LYS A 239 -1.10 -14.85 -10.56
C LYS A 239 -2.48 -15.22 -10.00
N THR A 240 -2.61 -15.45 -8.69
CA THR A 240 -3.92 -15.74 -8.07
C THR A 240 -4.92 -14.60 -8.21
N ILE A 241 -4.46 -13.37 -8.44
CA ILE A 241 -5.30 -12.19 -8.68
C ILE A 241 -5.28 -11.70 -10.14
N GLY A 242 -4.83 -12.56 -11.06
CA GLY A 242 -4.92 -12.37 -12.51
C GLY A 242 -3.89 -11.45 -13.14
N PHE A 243 -2.77 -11.16 -12.48
CA PHE A 243 -1.71 -10.33 -13.03
C PHE A 243 -0.53 -11.15 -13.54
N ASN A 244 0.03 -10.74 -14.69
CA ASN A 244 1.31 -11.27 -15.14
C ASN A 244 2.45 -10.57 -14.40
N PRO A 245 3.46 -11.33 -13.92
CA PRO A 245 4.63 -10.76 -13.26
C PRO A 245 5.36 -9.68 -14.06
N GLU A 246 5.47 -9.85 -15.38
CA GLU A 246 6.14 -8.91 -16.29
C GLU A 246 5.45 -7.55 -16.37
N ASP A 247 4.14 -7.51 -16.08
CA ASP A 247 3.36 -6.29 -16.07
C ASP A 247 3.61 -5.44 -14.81
N ILE A 248 4.33 -5.96 -13.81
CA ILE A 248 4.50 -5.33 -12.50
C ILE A 248 5.92 -4.73 -12.40
N PRO A 249 6.08 -3.39 -12.45
CA PRO A 249 7.39 -2.77 -12.62
C PRO A 249 8.42 -3.12 -11.55
N HIS A 250 7.99 -3.26 -10.29
CA HIS A 250 8.90 -3.60 -9.20
C HIS A 250 9.29 -5.08 -9.17
N PHE A 251 8.53 -5.97 -9.82
CA PHE A 251 8.95 -7.36 -10.03
C PHE A 251 10.02 -7.42 -11.11
N VAL A 252 9.83 -6.69 -12.22
CA VAL A 252 10.83 -6.55 -13.29
C VAL A 252 12.13 -5.96 -12.76
N ALA A 253 12.04 -4.88 -11.98
CA ALA A 253 13.21 -4.24 -11.38
C ALA A 253 13.97 -5.20 -10.45
N TYR A 254 13.25 -5.91 -9.55
CA TYR A 254 13.87 -6.86 -8.63
C TYR A 254 14.46 -8.06 -9.39
N GLY A 255 13.69 -8.67 -10.30
CA GLY A 255 14.13 -9.79 -11.13
C GLY A 255 15.41 -9.48 -11.90
N THR A 256 15.47 -8.33 -12.56
CA THR A 256 16.65 -7.87 -13.30
C THR A 256 17.86 -7.70 -12.39
N ARG A 257 17.70 -7.02 -11.24
CA ARG A 257 18.81 -6.74 -10.31
C ARG A 257 19.39 -7.99 -9.66
N HIS A 258 18.56 -9.01 -9.46
CA HIS A 258 18.94 -10.25 -8.78
C HIS A 258 19.10 -11.45 -9.72
N ASN A 259 19.01 -11.23 -11.04
CA ASN A 259 19.03 -12.27 -12.05
C ASN A 259 18.02 -13.41 -11.75
N LYS A 260 16.80 -13.03 -11.37
CA LYS A 260 15.68 -13.93 -11.10
C LYS A 260 14.66 -13.88 -12.24
N SER A 261 14.16 -15.05 -12.60
CA SER A 261 13.12 -15.19 -13.63
C SER A 261 11.78 -14.65 -13.15
N LEU A 262 10.96 -14.17 -14.07
CA LEU A 262 9.54 -13.87 -13.85
C LEU A 262 8.61 -14.98 -14.37
N THR A 263 9.20 -16.01 -14.98
CA THR A 263 8.48 -17.14 -15.57
C THR A 263 8.02 -18.08 -14.46
N LEU A 264 6.71 -18.34 -14.40
CA LEU A 264 6.10 -19.17 -13.36
C LEU A 264 6.71 -20.58 -13.29
N SER A 265 7.06 -21.17 -14.43
CA SER A 265 7.63 -22.53 -14.50
C SER A 265 8.99 -22.68 -13.83
N ASP A 266 9.67 -21.58 -13.50
CA ASP A 266 10.96 -21.60 -12.79
C ASP A 266 10.81 -21.74 -11.27
N TYR A 267 9.56 -21.72 -10.80
CA TYR A 267 9.17 -21.92 -9.41
C TYR A 267 8.45 -23.26 -9.24
N GLU A 268 8.53 -23.83 -8.04
CA GLU A 268 7.81 -25.06 -7.68
C GLU A 268 6.69 -24.71 -6.71
N ILE A 269 5.45 -24.83 -7.17
CA ILE A 269 4.25 -24.57 -6.36
C ILE A 269 3.80 -25.88 -5.72
N ARG A 270 3.54 -25.85 -4.42
CA ARG A 270 3.09 -27.00 -3.62
C ARG A 270 1.84 -26.66 -2.85
N GLY A 271 0.97 -27.65 -2.64
CA GLY A 271 -0.34 -27.49 -2.01
C GLY A 271 -1.43 -27.47 -3.08
N GLU A 272 -2.29 -26.46 -3.04
CA GLU A 272 -3.39 -26.29 -3.99
C GLU A 272 -2.89 -25.99 -5.42
N ALA A 273 -3.70 -26.36 -6.41
CA ALA A 273 -3.43 -26.02 -7.81
C ALA A 273 -3.71 -24.52 -8.06
N LEU A 274 -2.70 -23.80 -8.55
CA LEU A 274 -2.77 -22.34 -8.77
C LEU A 274 -3.98 -21.94 -9.62
N GLU A 275 -4.27 -22.73 -10.65
CA GLU A 275 -5.32 -22.47 -11.64
C GLU A 275 -6.71 -22.38 -10.99
N ASN A 276 -6.93 -23.12 -9.90
CA ASN A 276 -8.19 -23.10 -9.15
C ASN A 276 -8.40 -21.81 -8.34
N HIS A 277 -7.33 -21.03 -8.14
CA HIS A 277 -7.35 -19.82 -7.33
C HIS A 277 -7.16 -18.54 -8.14
N VAL A 278 -7.13 -18.60 -9.48
CA VAL A 278 -7.01 -17.40 -10.33
C VAL A 278 -8.34 -16.67 -10.39
N GLN A 279 -8.40 -15.49 -9.76
CA GLN A 279 -9.54 -14.58 -9.82
C GLN A 279 -9.05 -13.18 -10.18
N PRO A 280 -9.18 -12.74 -11.44
CA PRO A 280 -8.67 -11.44 -11.88
C PRO A 280 -9.29 -10.27 -11.11
N LEU A 281 -8.43 -9.39 -10.59
CA LEU A 281 -8.83 -8.18 -9.89
C LEU A 281 -8.49 -6.93 -10.67
N LYS A 282 -9.27 -5.87 -10.43
CA LYS A 282 -8.95 -4.52 -10.90
C LYS A 282 -7.98 -3.86 -9.92
N TRP A 283 -6.96 -3.21 -10.45
CA TRP A 283 -5.99 -2.48 -9.64
C TRP A 283 -6.21 -0.97 -9.61
N ASP A 284 -6.98 -0.46 -10.58
CA ASP A 284 -7.18 0.97 -10.78
C ASP A 284 -8.62 1.27 -11.24
N TRP A 285 -8.97 2.54 -11.14
CA TRP A 285 -10.13 3.14 -11.78
C TRP A 285 -9.75 3.56 -13.20
N GLY A 286 -10.70 3.41 -14.12
CA GLY A 286 -10.52 3.94 -15.47
C GLY A 286 -10.42 5.47 -15.43
N TRP A 287 -9.80 6.05 -16.45
CA TRP A 287 -9.72 7.50 -16.66
C TRP A 287 -10.29 7.85 -18.04
N THR A 288 -10.76 9.09 -18.21
CA THR A 288 -11.21 9.57 -19.51
C THR A 288 -10.06 9.62 -20.51
N LYS A 289 -10.37 9.49 -21.81
CA LYS A 289 -9.38 9.44 -22.90
C LYS A 289 -8.48 10.68 -22.96
N ASP A 290 -9.04 11.85 -22.65
CA ASP A 290 -8.39 13.16 -22.62
C ASP A 290 -7.74 13.50 -21.27
N ASN A 291 -7.76 12.56 -20.33
CA ASN A 291 -7.19 12.70 -19.00
C ASN A 291 -7.78 13.87 -18.17
N THR A 292 -9.10 14.05 -18.22
CA THR A 292 -9.82 15.12 -17.50
C THR A 292 -10.55 14.61 -16.26
N GLY A 293 -10.64 13.31 -16.03
CA GLY A 293 -11.18 12.76 -14.79
C GLY A 293 -11.29 11.23 -14.78
N PRO A 294 -11.70 10.63 -13.65
CA PRO A 294 -12.02 9.21 -13.61
C PRO A 294 -13.15 8.90 -14.60
N SER A 295 -13.22 7.67 -15.14
CA SER A 295 -14.23 7.29 -16.15
C SER A 295 -15.68 7.51 -15.72
N VAL A 296 -15.93 7.62 -14.41
CA VAL A 296 -17.24 8.00 -13.88
C VAL A 296 -17.66 9.42 -14.30
N PHE A 297 -16.70 10.34 -14.54
CA PHE A 297 -16.98 11.69 -15.05
C PHE A 297 -17.62 11.64 -16.43
N GLU A 298 -17.06 10.86 -17.36
CA GLU A 298 -17.64 10.65 -18.69
C GLU A 298 -19.04 10.04 -18.60
N LYS A 299 -19.24 9.06 -17.71
CA LYS A 299 -20.56 8.43 -17.50
C LYS A 299 -21.63 9.43 -17.04
N PHE A 300 -21.26 10.43 -16.23
CA PHE A 300 -22.17 11.47 -15.76
C PHE A 300 -22.18 12.73 -16.62
N GLY A 301 -21.32 12.82 -17.65
CA GLY A 301 -21.20 14.01 -18.49
C GLY A 301 -20.54 15.21 -17.78
N VAL A 302 -19.65 14.96 -16.82
CA VAL A 302 -18.93 16.02 -16.10
C VAL A 302 -17.98 16.73 -17.06
N THR A 303 -18.15 18.05 -17.21
CA THR A 303 -17.31 18.91 -18.06
C THR A 303 -16.87 20.18 -17.32
N GLY A 304 -15.88 20.91 -17.87
CA GLY A 304 -15.41 22.20 -17.36
C GLY A 304 -14.25 22.08 -16.38
N THR A 305 -14.40 21.27 -15.33
CA THR A 305 -13.30 20.96 -14.40
C THR A 305 -12.56 19.70 -14.82
N ALA A 306 -11.22 19.76 -14.85
CA ALA A 306 -10.37 18.62 -15.08
C ALA A 306 -9.56 18.23 -13.84
N VAL A 307 -9.56 16.93 -13.54
CA VAL A 307 -8.74 16.29 -12.51
C VAL A 307 -7.91 15.21 -13.19
N PRO A 308 -6.69 15.51 -13.68
CA PRO A 308 -5.84 14.53 -14.34
C PRO A 308 -5.45 13.37 -13.43
N LYS A 309 -5.21 12.20 -14.03
CA LYS A 309 -4.77 11.01 -13.31
C LYS A 309 -3.44 11.25 -12.62
N TYR A 310 -3.36 10.88 -11.35
CA TYR A 310 -2.12 10.94 -10.57
C TYR A 310 -1.05 9.98 -11.10
N ASP A 311 0.21 10.36 -10.88
CA ASP A 311 1.38 9.59 -11.28
C ASP A 311 2.11 8.97 -10.06
N GLU A 312 3.20 8.26 -10.33
CA GLU A 312 3.98 7.53 -9.31
C GLU A 312 4.71 8.45 -8.30
N THR A 313 4.81 9.74 -8.60
CA THR A 313 5.44 10.75 -7.73
C THR A 313 4.48 11.30 -6.67
N LEU A 314 3.18 11.02 -6.78
CA LEU A 314 2.21 11.31 -5.72
C LEU A 314 2.55 10.47 -4.48
N CYS A 315 3.03 11.13 -3.43
CA CYS A 315 3.52 10.42 -2.25
C CYS A 315 2.36 9.91 -1.37
N SER A 316 2.65 8.93 -0.50
CA SER A 316 1.67 8.37 0.43
C SER A 316 0.92 9.47 1.20
N GLY A 317 1.61 10.54 1.61
CA GLY A 317 1.05 11.70 2.30
C GLY A 317 -0.03 12.47 1.53
N CYS A 318 0.18 12.71 0.24
CA CYS A 318 -0.77 13.49 -0.58
C CYS A 318 -1.80 12.61 -1.32
N SER A 319 -1.61 11.29 -1.33
CA SER A 319 -2.49 10.37 -2.06
C SER A 319 -3.99 10.43 -1.67
N PRO A 320 -4.39 10.67 -0.41
CA PRO A 320 -5.81 10.78 -0.06
C PRO A 320 -6.52 11.94 -0.78
N PHE A 321 -5.82 13.05 -1.02
CA PHE A 321 -6.42 14.24 -1.66
C PHE A 321 -6.81 13.99 -3.12
N ALA A 322 -6.09 13.12 -3.85
CA ALA A 322 -6.45 12.80 -5.23
C ALA A 322 -7.85 12.16 -5.30
N ASN A 323 -8.15 11.22 -4.40
CA ASN A 323 -9.48 10.61 -4.33
C ASN A 323 -10.54 11.58 -3.77
N MET A 324 -10.16 12.36 -2.75
CA MET A 324 -11.05 13.37 -2.17
C MET A 324 -11.53 14.38 -3.23
N VAL A 325 -10.62 14.93 -4.03
CA VAL A 325 -10.96 15.87 -5.11
C VAL A 325 -11.91 15.23 -6.12
N ASN A 326 -11.66 13.98 -6.55
CA ASN A 326 -12.56 13.29 -7.49
C ASN A 326 -14.00 13.21 -6.94
N ILE A 327 -14.15 12.84 -5.66
CA ILE A 327 -15.46 12.70 -5.00
C ILE A 327 -16.14 14.07 -4.87
N LEU A 328 -15.39 15.08 -4.42
CA LEU A 328 -15.93 16.42 -4.23
C LEU A 328 -16.35 17.07 -5.56
N VAL A 329 -15.52 16.99 -6.60
CA VAL A 329 -15.84 17.49 -7.94
C VAL A 329 -17.08 16.79 -8.50
N LEU A 330 -17.15 15.46 -8.39
CA LEU A 330 -18.34 14.71 -8.83
C LEU A 330 -19.60 15.15 -8.07
N SER A 331 -19.48 15.43 -6.77
CA SER A 331 -20.62 15.86 -5.95
C SER A 331 -21.14 17.25 -6.29
N ALA A 332 -20.26 18.14 -6.76
CA ALA A 332 -20.59 19.50 -7.18
C ALA A 332 -21.32 19.54 -8.53
N PHE A 333 -21.16 18.51 -9.37
CA PHE A 333 -21.83 18.44 -10.67
C PHE A 333 -23.33 18.22 -10.52
N LYS A 334 -24.14 19.08 -11.17
CA LYS A 334 -25.62 19.05 -11.15
C LYS A 334 -26.25 19.02 -12.55
N GLY A 335 -25.51 18.54 -13.54
CA GLY A 335 -25.96 18.45 -14.94
C GLY A 335 -25.50 19.61 -15.83
N GLU A 336 -24.95 20.67 -15.25
CA GLU A 336 -24.37 21.81 -15.97
C GLU A 336 -22.83 21.79 -15.91
N PRO A 337 -22.11 22.35 -16.91
CA PRO A 337 -20.66 22.44 -16.89
C PRO A 337 -20.13 23.09 -15.60
N LEU A 338 -19.14 22.46 -14.98
CA LEU A 338 -18.44 23.02 -13.84
C LEU A 338 -17.53 24.20 -14.29
N PRO A 339 -17.06 25.03 -13.35
CA PRO A 339 -16.06 26.05 -13.65
C PRO A 339 -14.85 25.50 -14.40
N ASN A 340 -14.29 26.34 -15.28
CA ASN A 340 -13.14 26.00 -16.11
C ASN A 340 -11.83 25.96 -15.29
N VAL A 341 -11.57 24.80 -14.67
CA VAL A 341 -10.55 24.62 -13.64
C VAL A 341 -9.76 23.34 -13.89
N GLU A 342 -8.44 23.38 -13.68
CA GLU A 342 -7.60 22.19 -13.62
C GLU A 342 -7.05 21.97 -12.20
N VAL A 343 -7.04 20.72 -11.73
CA VAL A 343 -6.50 20.38 -10.40
C VAL A 343 -5.31 19.43 -10.51
N LEU A 344 -4.12 19.89 -10.10
CA LEU A 344 -2.87 19.13 -10.19
C LEU A 344 -2.34 18.68 -8.83
N ASN A 345 -1.64 17.55 -8.83
CA ASN A 345 -0.95 16.99 -7.67
C ASN A 345 0.34 16.28 -8.09
N GLY A 346 1.05 15.67 -7.14
CA GLY A 346 2.30 14.95 -7.41
C GLY A 346 3.50 15.89 -7.48
N LYS A 347 4.51 15.55 -8.28
CA LYS A 347 5.77 16.31 -8.36
C LYS A 347 6.19 16.64 -9.79
N LYS A 348 5.49 16.13 -10.80
CA LYS A 348 5.88 16.27 -12.21
C LYS A 348 4.76 16.63 -13.18
N MET A 349 3.49 16.64 -12.77
CA MET A 349 2.43 17.11 -13.66
C MET A 349 2.69 18.56 -14.07
N GLN A 350 2.32 18.86 -15.31
CA GLN A 350 2.41 20.20 -15.87
C GLN A 350 1.02 20.69 -16.23
N ALA A 351 0.73 21.94 -15.92
CA ALA A 351 -0.53 22.58 -16.27
C ALA A 351 -0.72 22.61 -17.78
N ARG A 352 -1.96 22.35 -18.20
CA ARG A 352 -2.39 22.38 -19.60
C ARG A 352 -2.97 23.76 -19.95
N PRO A 353 -2.85 24.21 -21.20
CA PRO A 353 -3.50 25.45 -21.63
C PRO A 353 -5.03 25.30 -21.62
N GLY A 354 -5.73 26.43 -21.53
CA GLY A 354 -7.19 26.51 -21.74
C GLY A 354 -8.05 26.55 -20.47
N TYR A 355 -7.45 26.43 -19.29
CA TYR A 355 -8.15 26.57 -18.00
C TYR A 355 -8.02 28.00 -17.44
N GLU A 356 -9.08 28.52 -16.82
CA GLU A 356 -9.06 29.85 -16.20
C GLU A 356 -8.31 29.83 -14.85
N ASN A 357 -8.50 28.76 -14.08
CA ASN A 357 -7.81 28.55 -12.81
C ASN A 357 -7.09 27.19 -12.79
N THR A 358 -5.93 27.14 -12.15
CA THR A 358 -5.20 25.89 -11.86
C THR A 358 -4.99 25.76 -10.36
N ILE A 359 -5.60 24.75 -9.75
CA ILE A 359 -5.39 24.40 -8.34
C ILE A 359 -4.15 23.51 -8.23
N LEU A 360 -3.17 23.93 -7.44
CA LEU A 360 -1.90 23.22 -7.23
C LEU A 360 -1.85 22.66 -5.80
N ILE A 361 -2.02 21.35 -5.64
CA ILE A 361 -2.11 20.69 -4.33
C ILE A 361 -0.75 20.17 -3.84
N GLY A 362 -0.15 20.93 -2.92
CA GLY A 362 1.07 20.59 -2.20
C GLY A 362 2.33 21.29 -2.72
N ASN A 363 3.32 21.45 -1.84
CA ASN A 363 4.53 22.23 -2.12
C ASN A 363 5.30 21.74 -3.37
N CYS A 364 5.30 20.44 -3.62
CA CYS A 364 6.04 19.86 -4.76
C CYS A 364 5.42 20.22 -6.11
N ILE A 365 4.09 20.16 -6.24
CA ILE A 365 3.45 20.45 -7.53
C ILE A 365 3.44 21.95 -7.82
N ILE A 366 3.34 22.77 -6.77
CA ILE A 366 3.54 24.23 -6.83
C ILE A 366 4.93 24.54 -7.39
N ALA A 367 5.98 23.93 -6.84
CA ALA A 367 7.34 24.12 -7.32
C ALA A 367 7.53 23.67 -8.78
N ALA A 368 6.92 22.54 -9.16
CA ALA A 368 7.02 21.98 -10.51
C ALA A 368 6.33 22.84 -11.59
N ASN A 369 5.42 23.73 -11.21
CA ASN A 369 4.65 24.58 -12.13
C ASN A 369 4.92 26.08 -11.93
N LYS A 370 5.96 26.45 -11.18
CA LYS A 370 6.26 27.84 -10.83
C LYS A 370 6.40 28.75 -12.06
N GLU A 371 7.03 28.24 -13.11
CA GLU A 371 7.30 28.96 -14.36
C GLU A 371 6.45 28.42 -15.53
N ASN A 372 5.32 27.77 -15.24
CA ASN A 372 4.47 27.18 -16.28
C ASN A 372 3.59 28.25 -16.94
N GLU A 373 3.88 28.56 -18.20
CA GLU A 373 3.21 29.61 -18.99
C GLU A 373 1.73 29.33 -19.28
N ASN A 374 1.27 28.09 -19.13
CA ASN A 374 -0.14 27.74 -19.37
C ASN A 374 -1.06 28.19 -18.23
N ILE A 375 -0.52 28.51 -17.05
CA ILE A 375 -1.30 28.90 -15.89
C ILE A 375 -1.72 30.37 -16.02
N ARG A 376 -3.03 30.60 -16.16
CA ARG A 376 -3.62 31.96 -16.12
C ARG A 376 -3.73 32.49 -14.70
N LYS A 377 -4.35 31.71 -13.81
CA LYS A 377 -4.47 32.01 -12.38
C LYS A 377 -4.18 30.75 -11.56
N ALA A 378 -3.16 30.80 -10.71
CA ALA A 378 -2.83 29.73 -9.77
C ALA A 378 -3.62 29.88 -8.46
N VAL A 379 -4.15 28.77 -7.94
CA VAL A 379 -4.68 28.65 -6.58
C VAL A 379 -3.83 27.63 -5.84
N ASN A 380 -2.97 28.11 -4.95
CA ASN A 380 -1.95 27.28 -4.29
C ASN A 380 -2.45 26.72 -2.97
N VAL A 381 -2.44 25.40 -2.84
CA VAL A 381 -2.73 24.71 -1.57
C VAL A 381 -1.42 24.18 -0.98
N THR A 382 -0.85 24.93 -0.04
CA THR A 382 0.48 24.62 0.53
C THR A 382 0.42 23.51 1.59
N GLY A 383 1.54 22.82 1.80
CA GLY A 383 1.70 21.79 2.85
C GLY A 383 2.38 20.51 2.37
N CYS A 384 2.80 19.67 3.33
CA CYS A 384 3.45 18.37 3.10
C CYS A 384 3.18 17.35 4.23
N PRO A 385 1.96 16.77 4.31
CA PRO A 385 0.82 16.96 3.39
C PRO A 385 0.07 18.29 3.62
N PRO A 386 -0.76 18.73 2.66
CA PRO A 386 -1.70 19.85 2.86
C PRO A 386 -2.79 19.56 3.90
N ASN A 387 -3.47 20.62 4.37
CA ASN A 387 -4.69 20.49 5.18
C ASN A 387 -5.91 20.20 4.25
N PRO A 388 -6.77 19.21 4.55
CA PRO A 388 -8.02 18.99 3.84
C PRO A 388 -8.89 20.25 3.64
N ASP A 389 -8.98 21.11 4.65
CA ASP A 389 -9.83 22.31 4.61
C ASP A 389 -9.34 23.32 3.56
N ASP A 390 -8.02 23.43 3.39
CA ASP A 390 -7.41 24.32 2.39
C ASP A 390 -7.71 23.81 0.97
N VAL A 391 -7.78 22.48 0.77
CA VAL A 391 -8.18 21.90 -0.53
C VAL A 391 -9.64 22.24 -0.84
N ILE A 392 -10.52 22.15 0.16
CA ILE A 392 -11.95 22.50 0.03
C ILE A 392 -12.11 23.99 -0.25
N ALA A 393 -11.37 24.85 0.45
CA ALA A 393 -11.36 26.28 0.25
C ALA A 393 -10.91 26.65 -1.17
N ALA A 394 -9.85 26.02 -1.69
CA ALA A 394 -9.38 26.23 -3.05
C ALA A 394 -10.42 25.84 -4.11
N LEU A 395 -11.11 24.71 -3.95
CA LEU A 395 -12.21 24.31 -4.84
C LEU A 395 -13.31 25.39 -4.86
N ARG A 396 -13.73 25.88 -3.68
CA ARG A 396 -14.75 26.93 -3.56
C ARG A 396 -14.30 28.26 -4.15
N GLU A 397 -13.04 28.66 -3.96
CA GLU A 397 -12.48 29.90 -4.54
C GLU A 397 -12.61 29.90 -6.07
N THR A 398 -12.45 28.74 -6.70
CA THR A 398 -12.60 28.59 -8.16
C THR A 398 -14.05 28.43 -8.64
N GLY A 399 -15.03 28.55 -7.72
CA GLY A 399 -16.46 28.42 -8.02
C GLY A 399 -17.00 26.99 -7.96
N ILE A 400 -16.18 26.00 -7.61
CA ILE A 400 -16.61 24.60 -7.49
C ILE A 400 -17.27 24.44 -6.10
N ASN A 401 -18.60 24.53 -6.07
CA ASN A 401 -19.39 24.49 -4.85
C ASN A 401 -19.46 23.07 -4.26
N VAL A 402 -18.54 22.76 -3.34
CA VAL A 402 -18.42 21.45 -2.68
C VAL A 402 -18.88 21.48 -1.22
N HIS A 403 -19.44 20.35 -0.76
CA HIS A 403 -19.80 20.11 0.64
C HIS A 403 -18.78 19.20 1.33
N GLU A 404 -18.18 19.67 2.41
CA GLU A 404 -17.12 19.00 3.17
C GLU A 404 -17.53 17.60 3.65
N GLY A 405 -18.76 17.45 4.16
CA GLY A 405 -19.28 16.18 4.65
C GLY A 405 -19.42 15.07 3.60
N THR A 406 -19.36 15.39 2.30
CA THR A 406 -19.57 14.41 1.23
C THR A 406 -18.50 13.33 1.22
N TYR A 407 -17.24 13.74 1.35
CA TYR A 407 -16.11 12.80 1.34
C TYR A 407 -16.17 11.87 2.55
N TRP A 408 -16.38 12.44 3.74
CA TRP A 408 -16.49 11.67 4.98
C TRP A 408 -17.69 10.72 4.97
N THR A 409 -18.84 11.16 4.49
CA THR A 409 -20.03 10.31 4.31
C THR A 409 -19.73 9.14 3.39
N TYR A 410 -19.01 9.39 2.28
CA TYR A 410 -18.59 8.34 1.37
C TYR A 410 -17.68 7.33 2.06
N LEU A 411 -16.67 7.77 2.85
CA LEU A 411 -15.79 6.86 3.59
C LEU A 411 -16.57 5.97 4.57
N THR A 412 -17.48 6.56 5.34
CA THR A 412 -18.34 5.81 6.27
C THR A 412 -19.20 4.78 5.53
N GLN A 413 -19.75 5.13 4.36
CA GLN A 413 -20.52 4.17 3.56
C GLN A 413 -19.65 3.03 3.03
N GLN A 414 -18.38 3.27 2.66
CA GLN A 414 -17.48 2.20 2.24
C GLN A 414 -17.21 1.19 3.35
N ALA A 415 -17.06 1.67 4.59
CA ALA A 415 -16.84 0.80 5.74
C ALA A 415 -18.06 -0.06 6.05
N LYS A 416 -19.25 0.54 6.02
CA LYS A 416 -20.54 -0.14 6.29
C LYS A 416 -20.87 -1.28 5.34
N LYS A 417 -20.23 -1.36 4.17
CA LYS A 417 -20.41 -2.48 3.22
C LYS A 417 -20.04 -3.84 3.81
N TYR A 418 -19.22 -3.84 4.86
CA TYR A 418 -18.76 -5.05 5.54
C TYR A 418 -19.40 -5.25 6.91
N ASP A 419 -20.38 -4.42 7.28
CA ASP A 419 -21.15 -4.64 8.50
C ASP A 419 -21.82 -6.02 8.39
N ASN A 420 -21.69 -6.85 9.42
CA ASN A 420 -22.15 -8.24 9.49
C ASN A 420 -21.35 -9.27 8.64
N GLN A 421 -20.13 -8.95 8.21
CA GLN A 421 -19.20 -9.96 7.71
C GLN A 421 -18.27 -10.43 8.83
N ASP A 422 -18.20 -11.74 9.04
CA ASP A 422 -17.35 -12.41 10.03
C ASP A 422 -15.96 -12.79 9.49
#